data_AF-A0A520YJ59-F1
#
_entry.id   AF-A0A520YJ59-F1
#
_cell.length_a   1.000
_cell.length_b   1.000
_cell.length_c   1.000
_cell.angle_alpha   90.00
_cell.angle_beta   90.00
_cell.angle_gamma   90.00
#
_symmetry.space_group_name_H-M   'P 1'
#
loop_
_entity.id
_entity.type
_entity.pdbx_description
1 polymer ?
#
loop_
_entity_poly.entity_id
_entity_poly.type
_entity_poly.pdbx_seq_one_letter_code
_entity_poly.pdbx_strand_id
1 'polypeptide(L)'
;MLNRSGTRTVLAGVLVSIMGLAFLVVGCGSTGGGVGGALTRVIGQALAPETDGNQQNAVPLGDGTVVLLQYDDDGNLENPIMVGGTDADGNFVVDVQAQAVVAIIVQGTTNDGDVEISGLYNPDRPTIEKDLDPATSIACVAGISAIEDDSITEDQLDQGRVLNLEDAAAQYIAANPEFDFYDPANVDTAVAAVRSATNDGANPAAPGAFT
;
A
#
# COMPACT_ATOMS: atom_id res chain seq x y z
N MET A 1 -22.06 -33.59 42.14
CA MET A 1 -21.79 -32.19 41.77
C MET A 1 -20.38 -32.13 41.21
N LEU A 2 -20.24 -32.20 39.89
CA LEU A 2 -18.99 -32.07 39.15
C LEU A 2 -19.32 -31.18 37.97
N ASN A 3 -18.89 -29.92 38.00
CA ASN A 3 -18.90 -29.11 36.79
C ASN A 3 -17.52 -28.46 36.62
N ARG A 4 -16.95 -28.72 35.45
CA ARG A 4 -15.56 -28.48 35.06
C ARG A 4 -15.37 -27.00 34.74
N SER A 5 -14.32 -26.42 35.32
CA SER A 5 -13.75 -25.14 34.90
C SER A 5 -13.10 -25.32 33.53
N GLY A 6 -13.61 -24.60 32.52
CA GLY A 6 -13.06 -24.56 31.17
C GLY A 6 -12.01 -23.47 31.06
N THR A 7 -10.76 -23.88 30.94
CA THR A 7 -9.60 -23.06 30.65
C THR A 7 -9.76 -22.45 29.25
N ARG A 8 -9.86 -21.11 29.15
CA ARG A 8 -9.75 -20.39 27.88
C ARG A 8 -8.26 -20.17 27.59
N THR A 9 -7.76 -20.86 26.59
CA THR A 9 -6.43 -20.61 26.01
C THR A 9 -6.50 -19.32 25.19
N VAL A 10 -5.82 -18.28 25.65
CA VAL A 10 -5.52 -17.07 24.89
C VAL A 10 -4.28 -17.38 24.05
N LEU A 11 -4.43 -17.43 22.73
CA LEU A 11 -3.29 -17.44 21.81
C LEU A 11 -2.80 -15.98 21.71
N ALA A 12 -1.68 -15.74 22.38
CA ALA A 12 -0.95 -14.49 22.38
C ALA A 12 -0.30 -14.26 21.01
N GLY A 13 -0.33 -12.99 20.60
CA GLY A 13 0.25 -12.49 19.35
C GLY A 13 1.74 -12.79 19.22
N VAL A 14 2.15 -13.05 17.99
CA VAL A 14 3.55 -13.11 17.59
C VAL A 14 4.04 -11.67 17.43
N LEU A 15 4.68 -11.16 18.48
CA LEU A 15 5.57 -10.00 18.42
C LEU A 15 6.81 -10.40 17.62
N VAL A 16 6.96 -9.88 16.40
CA VAL A 16 8.24 -9.94 15.69
C VAL A 16 9.11 -8.78 16.20
N SER A 17 9.92 -9.09 17.21
CA SER A 17 11.02 -8.25 17.67
C SER A 17 12.16 -8.29 16.66
N ILE A 18 12.41 -7.20 15.94
CA ILE A 18 13.62 -7.04 15.14
C ILE A 18 14.77 -6.62 16.07
N MET A 19 15.48 -7.63 16.56
CA MET A 19 16.70 -7.51 17.34
C MET A 19 17.84 -7.03 16.44
N GLY A 20 18.56 -6.00 16.89
CA GLY A 20 19.66 -5.38 16.17
C GLY A 20 20.75 -6.34 15.71
N LEU A 21 21.28 -6.06 14.52
CA LEU A 21 22.57 -6.56 14.07
C LEU A 21 23.54 -5.40 13.86
N ALA A 22 24.54 -5.34 14.73
CA ALA A 22 25.77 -4.62 14.49
C ALA A 22 26.61 -5.43 13.48
N PHE A 23 26.77 -4.93 12.26
CA PHE A 23 27.78 -5.42 11.33
C PHE A 23 28.95 -4.46 11.23
N LEU A 24 30.13 -5.06 11.39
CA LEU A 24 31.44 -4.46 11.23
C LEU A 24 31.62 -4.01 9.76
N VAL A 25 31.93 -2.74 9.59
CA VAL A 25 32.38 -2.14 8.33
C VAL A 25 33.78 -2.67 8.01
N VAL A 26 33.88 -3.59 7.06
CA VAL A 26 35.14 -3.93 6.38
C VAL A 26 34.87 -4.16 4.89
N GLY A 27 35.33 -3.22 4.07
CA GLY A 27 36.10 -3.58 2.88
C GLY A 27 35.47 -3.34 1.50
N CYS A 28 36.16 -2.47 0.77
CA CYS A 28 36.51 -2.57 -0.65
C CYS A 28 35.45 -2.18 -1.68
N GLY A 29 35.78 -1.13 -2.45
CA GLY A 29 34.94 -0.59 -3.49
C GLY A 29 34.62 -1.58 -4.60
N SER A 30 33.39 -1.46 -5.08
CA SER A 30 33.07 -1.75 -6.47
C SER A 30 32.50 -0.47 -7.08
N THR A 31 33.15 0.01 -8.13
CA THR A 31 32.56 0.94 -9.09
C THR A 31 31.54 0.12 -9.89
N GLY A 32 30.35 -0.08 -9.33
CA GLY A 32 29.22 -0.73 -9.99
C GLY A 32 28.48 0.31 -10.82
N GLY A 33 28.58 0.22 -12.15
CA GLY A 33 27.80 1.06 -13.05
C GLY A 33 26.32 0.85 -12.79
N GLY A 34 25.65 1.86 -12.24
CA GLY A 34 24.21 1.87 -12.09
C GLY A 34 23.58 1.65 -13.46
N VAL A 35 22.80 0.59 -13.58
CA VAL A 35 21.96 0.32 -14.73
C VAL A 35 20.91 1.44 -14.75
N GLY A 36 21.23 2.54 -15.44
CA GLY A 36 20.39 3.71 -15.51
C GLY A 36 19.15 3.43 -16.35
N GLY A 37 18.13 2.83 -15.72
CA GLY A 37 16.78 2.80 -16.27
C GLY A 37 16.28 4.22 -16.52
N ALA A 38 15.30 4.37 -17.41
CA ALA A 38 14.60 5.65 -17.52
C ALA A 38 14.02 6.02 -16.15
N LEU A 39 14.29 7.24 -15.70
CA LEU A 39 13.61 7.78 -14.53
C LEU A 39 12.19 8.13 -14.93
N THR A 40 11.22 7.67 -14.14
CA THR A 40 9.88 8.20 -14.19
C THR A 40 9.63 9.11 -13.02
N ARG A 41 9.01 10.26 -13.28
CA ARG A 41 8.53 11.15 -12.24
C ARG A 41 7.09 10.84 -11.87
N VAL A 42 6.83 10.61 -10.59
CA VAL A 42 5.48 10.50 -10.03
C VAL A 42 5.17 11.77 -9.24
N ILE A 43 4.00 12.34 -9.51
CA ILE A 43 3.51 13.58 -8.91
C ILE A 43 2.10 13.31 -8.41
N GLY A 44 1.77 13.77 -7.21
CA GLY A 44 0.42 13.60 -6.70
C GLY A 44 0.21 14.24 -5.35
N GLN A 45 -0.99 14.06 -4.82
CA GLN A 45 -1.38 14.44 -3.48
C GLN A 45 -1.69 13.20 -2.64
N ALA A 46 -1.20 13.14 -1.41
CA ALA A 46 -1.58 12.12 -0.44
C ALA A 46 -2.75 12.63 0.43
N LEU A 47 -3.86 11.92 0.41
CA LEU A 47 -5.08 12.25 1.13
C LEU A 47 -5.40 11.14 2.14
N ALA A 48 -5.36 11.47 3.42
CA ALA A 48 -5.75 10.57 4.48
C ALA A 48 -7.24 10.73 4.83
N PRO A 49 -7.93 9.66 5.25
CA PRO A 49 -9.27 9.80 5.82
C PRO A 49 -9.14 10.40 7.21
N GLU A 50 -9.96 11.39 7.54
CA GLU A 50 -10.07 11.95 8.88
C GLU A 50 -11.53 12.15 9.26
N THR A 51 -11.86 11.84 10.52
CA THR A 51 -13.19 11.93 11.09
C THR A 51 -13.38 13.29 11.76
N ASP A 52 -14.13 14.17 11.11
CA ASP A 52 -14.60 15.40 11.75
C ASP A 52 -16.04 15.19 12.26
N GLY A 53 -16.14 14.82 13.54
CA GLY A 53 -17.42 14.50 14.18
C GLY A 53 -18.04 13.21 13.64
N ASN A 54 -19.05 13.33 12.78
CA ASN A 54 -19.74 12.20 12.15
C ASN A 54 -19.50 12.13 10.62
N GLN A 55 -18.52 12.88 10.10
CA GLN A 55 -18.22 12.93 8.68
C GLN A 55 -16.78 12.43 8.43
N GLN A 56 -16.63 11.48 7.52
CA GLN A 56 -15.33 11.14 6.94
C GLN A 56 -14.99 12.18 5.86
N ASN A 57 -13.86 12.85 6.05
CA ASN A 57 -13.29 13.79 5.08
C ASN A 57 -11.94 13.26 4.60
N ALA A 58 -11.58 13.62 3.37
CA ALA A 58 -10.21 13.46 2.89
C ALA A 58 -9.41 14.70 3.28
N VAL A 59 -8.33 14.53 4.02
CA VAL A 59 -7.42 15.61 4.44
C VAL A 59 -6.05 15.41 3.81
N PRO A 60 -5.36 16.48 3.39
CA PRO A 60 -3.99 16.35 2.92
C PRO A 60 -3.05 15.84 4.02
N LEU A 61 -2.25 14.83 3.69
CA LEU A 61 -1.24 14.29 4.59
C LEU A 61 0.03 15.13 4.48
N GLY A 62 0.04 16.28 5.16
CA GLY A 62 1.15 17.22 5.15
C GLY A 62 2.34 16.78 6.01
N ASP A 63 3.55 17.24 5.64
CA ASP A 63 4.82 16.93 6.31
C ASP A 63 5.09 15.41 6.48
N GLY A 64 4.48 14.60 5.60
CA GLY A 64 4.59 13.15 5.57
C GLY A 64 5.92 12.68 4.98
N THR A 65 6.27 11.43 5.25
CA THR A 65 7.43 10.75 4.68
C THR A 65 7.01 9.92 3.48
N VAL A 66 7.69 10.10 2.35
CA VAL A 66 7.44 9.32 1.13
C VAL A 66 8.47 8.20 1.02
N VAL A 67 7.94 6.98 0.89
CA VAL A 67 8.67 5.73 0.85
C VAL A 67 8.31 4.98 -0.42
N LEU A 68 9.31 4.34 -1.04
CA LEU A 68 9.14 3.44 -2.16
C LEU A 68 9.33 2.00 -1.72
N LEU A 69 8.43 1.12 -2.14
CA LEU A 69 8.58 -0.32 -2.00
C LEU A 69 8.82 -0.92 -3.37
N GLN A 70 9.96 -1.58 -3.60
CA GLN A 70 10.38 -2.07 -4.92
C GLN A 70 10.73 -3.56 -4.88
N TYR A 71 10.66 -4.25 -6.02
CA TYR A 71 11.15 -5.62 -6.18
C TYR A 71 12.59 -5.62 -6.69
N ASP A 72 13.39 -6.60 -6.24
CA ASP A 72 14.71 -6.89 -6.79
C ASP A 72 14.63 -7.72 -8.08
N ASP A 73 15.78 -7.97 -8.72
CA ASP A 73 15.88 -8.79 -9.95
C ASP A 73 15.41 -10.25 -9.75
N ASP A 74 15.31 -10.70 -8.50
CA ASP A 74 14.88 -12.05 -8.10
C ASP A 74 13.38 -12.10 -7.73
N GLY A 75 12.65 -10.98 -7.86
CA GLY A 75 11.22 -10.86 -7.55
C GLY A 75 10.90 -10.80 -6.05
N ASN A 76 11.86 -10.39 -5.22
CA ASN A 76 11.64 -10.19 -3.79
C ASN A 76 11.44 -8.71 -3.48
N LEU A 77 10.55 -8.42 -2.53
CA LEU A 77 10.40 -7.07 -1.99
C LEU A 77 11.69 -6.64 -1.29
N GLU A 78 12.29 -5.55 -1.78
CA GLU A 78 13.41 -4.89 -1.14
C GLU A 78 12.98 -4.05 0.06
N ASN A 79 13.98 -3.65 0.86
CA ASN A 79 13.74 -2.73 1.96
C ASN A 79 13.15 -1.41 1.43
N PRO A 80 12.11 -0.87 2.11
CA PRO A 80 11.52 0.39 1.71
C PRO A 80 12.56 1.52 1.69
N ILE A 81 12.56 2.32 0.62
CA ILE A 81 13.52 3.42 0.41
C ILE A 81 12.81 4.74 0.67
N MET A 82 13.31 5.52 1.63
CA MET A 82 12.86 6.90 1.82
C MET A 82 13.38 7.77 0.68
N VAL A 83 12.46 8.42 -0.04
CA VAL A 83 12.77 9.20 -1.24
C VAL A 83 12.40 10.67 -1.14
N GLY A 84 11.61 11.05 -0.13
CA GLY A 84 11.20 12.44 0.06
C GLY A 84 10.15 12.60 1.15
N GLY A 85 9.40 13.69 1.03
CA GLY A 85 8.27 14.00 1.90
C GLY A 85 7.18 14.73 1.13
N THR A 86 6.03 14.93 1.77
CA THR A 86 4.96 15.79 1.24
C THR A 86 5.13 17.24 1.71
N ASP A 87 4.59 18.19 0.96
CA ASP A 87 4.41 19.56 1.43
C ASP A 87 3.19 19.69 2.37
N ALA A 88 2.90 20.91 2.85
CA ALA A 88 1.78 21.15 3.77
C ALA A 88 0.40 20.86 3.16
N ASP A 89 0.30 20.84 1.84
CA ASP A 89 -0.90 20.51 1.09
C ASP A 89 -0.91 19.04 0.67
N GLY A 90 -0.02 18.20 1.23
CA GLY A 90 0.05 16.77 0.95
C GLY A 90 0.63 16.41 -0.41
N ASN A 91 1.17 17.39 -1.17
CA ASN A 91 1.73 17.11 -2.49
C ASN A 91 3.11 16.47 -2.37
N PHE A 92 3.40 15.50 -3.23
CA PHE A 92 4.71 14.88 -3.36
C PHE A 92 5.19 14.85 -4.82
N VAL A 93 6.51 14.79 -4.98
CA VAL A 93 7.19 14.52 -6.25
C VAL A 93 8.30 13.51 -6.00
N VAL A 94 8.26 12.39 -6.70
CA VAL A 94 9.24 11.31 -6.56
C VAL A 94 9.76 10.90 -7.93
N ASP A 95 11.08 10.70 -8.04
CA ASP A 95 11.69 10.10 -9.22
C ASP A 95 11.98 8.61 -8.93
N VAL A 96 11.37 7.72 -9.72
CA VAL A 96 11.43 6.26 -9.59
C VAL A 96 12.16 5.67 -10.80
N GLN A 97 13.03 4.68 -10.58
CA GLN A 97 13.64 3.93 -11.68
C GLN A 97 12.63 2.92 -12.23
N ALA A 98 12.50 2.84 -13.56
CA ALA A 98 11.41 2.12 -14.23
C ALA A 98 11.40 0.58 -14.09
N GLN A 99 12.22 -0.03 -13.24
CA GLN A 99 12.53 -1.47 -13.34
C GLN A 99 11.77 -2.43 -12.42
N ALA A 100 10.78 -1.97 -11.63
CA ALA A 100 9.82 -2.87 -10.99
C ALA A 100 8.52 -2.13 -10.66
N VAL A 101 7.41 -2.86 -10.45
CA VAL A 101 6.19 -2.25 -9.89
C VAL A 101 6.48 -1.85 -8.45
N VAL A 102 6.47 -0.54 -8.19
CA VAL A 102 6.92 0.03 -6.92
C VAL A 102 5.75 0.74 -6.27
N ALA A 103 5.25 0.27 -5.14
CA ALA A 103 4.23 1.02 -4.42
C ALA A 103 4.84 2.32 -3.89
N ILE A 104 4.08 3.41 -3.99
CA ILE A 104 4.39 4.65 -3.26
C ILE A 104 3.61 4.61 -1.97
N ILE A 105 4.29 4.88 -0.88
CA ILE A 105 3.73 4.89 0.47
C ILE A 105 4.03 6.26 1.07
N VAL A 106 3.00 6.93 1.57
CA VAL A 106 3.13 8.18 2.32
C VAL A 106 2.68 7.93 3.75
N GLN A 107 3.63 8.06 4.67
CA GLN A 107 3.41 7.90 6.11
C GLN A 107 3.31 9.26 6.78
N GLY A 108 2.35 9.41 7.69
CA GLY A 108 2.17 10.65 8.45
C GLY A 108 1.24 10.45 9.62
N THR A 109 0.76 11.56 10.18
CA THR A 109 -0.15 11.56 11.34
C THR A 109 -1.29 12.54 11.07
N THR A 110 -2.52 12.08 11.29
CA THR A 110 -3.74 12.91 11.31
C THR A 110 -4.21 13.13 12.74
N ASN A 111 -5.34 13.80 12.94
CA ASN A 111 -5.96 13.87 14.27
C ASN A 111 -6.48 12.51 14.78
N ASP A 112 -6.74 11.56 13.87
CA ASP A 112 -7.24 10.22 14.21
C ASP A 112 -6.10 9.23 14.52
N GLY A 113 -4.86 9.53 14.09
CA GLY A 113 -3.68 8.76 14.45
C GLY A 113 -2.62 8.72 13.36
N ASP A 114 -1.66 7.81 13.53
CA ASP A 114 -0.69 7.50 12.47
C ASP A 114 -1.41 6.83 11.31
N VAL A 115 -1.11 7.29 10.09
CA VAL A 115 -1.76 6.82 8.87
C VAL A 115 -0.72 6.54 7.80
N GLU A 116 -1.03 5.55 6.98
CA GLU A 116 -0.29 5.23 5.78
C GLU A 116 -1.24 5.24 4.59
N ILE A 117 -0.90 6.02 3.57
CA ILE A 117 -1.64 6.10 2.32
C ILE A 117 -0.73 5.66 1.19
N SER A 118 -1.18 4.69 0.40
CA SER A 118 -0.36 4.04 -0.61
C SER A 118 -1.07 3.90 -1.95
N GLY A 119 -0.31 3.57 -2.99
CA GLY A 119 -0.85 3.31 -4.31
C GLY A 119 0.11 2.53 -5.19
N LEU A 120 -0.45 1.67 -6.04
CA LEU A 120 0.32 0.91 -7.03
C LEU A 120 0.66 1.80 -8.21
N TYR A 121 1.82 1.52 -8.79
CA TYR A 121 2.33 2.36 -9.84
C TYR A 121 3.04 1.51 -10.90
N ASN A 122 2.80 1.85 -12.17
CA ASN A 122 3.44 1.22 -13.32
C ASN A 122 4.30 2.26 -14.06
N PRO A 123 5.62 2.09 -14.17
CA PRO A 123 6.53 3.05 -14.81
C PRO A 123 6.50 3.10 -16.34
N ASP A 124 5.34 2.92 -16.96
CA ASP A 124 5.19 2.86 -18.43
C ASP A 124 5.33 4.22 -19.13
N ARG A 125 5.39 5.33 -18.37
CA ARG A 125 5.41 6.71 -18.86
C ARG A 125 6.51 7.52 -18.20
N PRO A 126 7.03 8.61 -18.79
CA PRO A 126 8.06 9.44 -18.17
C PRO A 126 7.55 10.33 -17.03
N THR A 127 6.24 10.58 -16.97
CA THR A 127 5.60 11.33 -15.90
C THR A 127 4.21 10.77 -15.66
N ILE A 128 3.88 10.56 -14.39
CA ILE A 128 2.61 10.01 -13.95
C ILE A 128 2.05 10.91 -12.85
N GLU A 129 0.80 11.29 -13.02
CA GLU A 129 0.02 12.00 -12.02
C GLU A 129 -0.87 10.98 -11.32
N LYS A 130 -0.76 10.89 -9.99
CA LYS A 130 -1.52 9.95 -9.19
C LYS A 130 -1.70 10.45 -7.77
N ASP A 131 -2.94 10.78 -7.44
CA ASP A 131 -3.33 11.04 -6.06
C ASP A 131 -3.46 9.71 -5.31
N LEU A 132 -3.14 9.75 -4.03
CA LEU A 132 -3.20 8.61 -3.13
C LEU A 132 -4.29 8.86 -2.10
N ASP A 133 -5.14 7.86 -1.87
CA ASP A 133 -6.27 7.91 -0.96
C ASP A 133 -6.54 6.52 -0.35
N PRO A 134 -7.58 6.35 0.49
CA PRO A 134 -7.93 5.04 1.04
C PRO A 134 -8.19 3.96 -0.01
N ALA A 135 -8.79 4.31 -1.16
CA ALA A 135 -9.09 3.35 -2.22
C ALA A 135 -7.81 2.87 -2.90
N THR A 136 -6.88 3.78 -3.23
CA THR A 136 -5.57 3.39 -3.78
C THR A 136 -4.77 2.57 -2.79
N SER A 137 -4.95 2.81 -1.49
CA SER A 137 -4.25 2.08 -0.42
C SER A 137 -4.75 0.64 -0.31
N ILE A 138 -6.07 0.43 -0.33
CA ILE A 138 -6.67 -0.92 -0.39
C ILE A 138 -6.26 -1.64 -1.66
N ALA A 139 -6.29 -0.97 -2.81
CA ALA A 139 -5.85 -1.54 -4.08
C ALA A 139 -4.36 -1.92 -4.05
N CYS A 140 -3.54 -1.13 -3.36
CA CYS A 140 -2.12 -1.41 -3.17
C CYS A 140 -1.86 -2.68 -2.39
N VAL A 141 -2.49 -2.81 -1.22
CA VAL A 141 -2.38 -4.03 -0.41
C VAL A 141 -2.97 -5.23 -1.15
N ALA A 142 -4.07 -5.05 -1.90
CA ALA A 142 -4.65 -6.11 -2.74
C ALA A 142 -3.70 -6.59 -3.84
N GLY A 143 -3.03 -5.68 -4.56
CA GLY A 143 -2.08 -6.05 -5.60
C GLY A 143 -0.82 -6.72 -5.06
N ILE A 144 -0.24 -6.18 -3.98
CA ILE A 144 0.94 -6.76 -3.34
C ILE A 144 0.63 -8.15 -2.78
N SER A 145 -0.47 -8.30 -2.04
CA SER A 145 -0.83 -9.60 -1.46
C SER A 145 -1.15 -10.68 -2.50
N ALA A 146 -1.64 -10.29 -3.69
CA ALA A 146 -1.85 -11.22 -4.80
C ALA A 146 -0.54 -11.70 -5.45
N ILE A 147 0.53 -10.90 -5.37
CA ILE A 147 1.88 -11.31 -5.76
C ILE A 147 2.47 -12.22 -4.67
N GLU A 148 2.38 -11.81 -3.40
CA GLU A 148 2.95 -12.55 -2.26
C GLU A 148 2.37 -13.97 -2.09
N ASP A 149 1.12 -14.19 -2.49
CA ASP A 149 0.47 -15.51 -2.43
C ASP A 149 0.49 -16.29 -3.76
N ASP A 150 1.29 -15.83 -4.73
CA ASP A 150 1.44 -16.41 -6.06
C ASP A 150 0.15 -16.47 -6.92
N SER A 151 -0.91 -15.72 -6.56
CA SER A 151 -2.12 -15.64 -7.39
C SER A 151 -1.87 -14.93 -8.72
N ILE A 152 -0.95 -13.96 -8.73
CA ILE A 152 -0.42 -13.32 -9.93
C ILE A 152 1.11 -13.17 -9.83
N THR A 153 1.77 -12.97 -10.97
CA THR A 153 3.17 -12.54 -11.02
C THR A 153 3.27 -11.01 -11.07
N GLU A 154 4.43 -10.44 -10.75
CA GLU A 154 4.71 -9.00 -10.91
C GLU A 154 4.41 -8.51 -12.34
N ASP A 155 4.82 -9.27 -13.36
CA ASP A 155 4.55 -8.98 -14.78
C ASP A 155 3.06 -8.89 -15.13
N GLN A 156 2.20 -9.55 -14.34
CA GLN A 156 0.76 -9.52 -14.56
C GLN A 156 0.12 -8.26 -13.96
N LEU A 157 0.78 -7.56 -13.03
CA LEU A 157 0.29 -6.34 -12.39
C LEU A 157 0.42 -5.12 -13.32
N ASP A 158 -0.30 -5.16 -14.43
CA ASP A 158 -0.34 -4.08 -15.41
C ASP A 158 -1.27 -2.93 -15.00
N GLN A 159 -1.25 -1.83 -15.77
CA GLN A 159 -2.10 -0.66 -15.54
C GLN A 159 -3.60 -1.01 -15.53
N GLY A 160 -4.03 -1.98 -16.34
CA GLY A 160 -5.43 -2.41 -16.37
C GLY A 160 -5.85 -3.08 -15.06
N ARG A 161 -4.98 -3.91 -14.49
CA ARG A 161 -5.22 -4.52 -13.18
C ARG A 161 -5.25 -3.51 -12.05
N VAL A 162 -4.30 -2.58 -12.03
CA VAL A 162 -4.26 -1.51 -11.03
C VAL A 162 -5.57 -0.71 -11.05
N LEU A 163 -6.03 -0.30 -12.24
CA LEU A 163 -7.29 0.43 -12.36
C LEU A 163 -8.51 -0.38 -11.91
N ASN A 164 -8.56 -1.69 -12.20
CA ASN A 164 -9.66 -2.54 -11.75
C ASN A 164 -9.68 -2.69 -10.21
N LEU A 165 -8.50 -2.81 -9.58
CA LEU A 165 -8.38 -2.88 -8.12
C LEU A 165 -8.80 -1.56 -7.45
N GLU A 166 -8.36 -0.42 -8.00
CA GLU A 166 -8.69 0.92 -7.47
C GLU A 166 -10.18 1.24 -7.60
N ASP A 167 -10.77 0.96 -8.76
CA ASP A 167 -12.21 1.16 -8.97
C ASP A 167 -13.03 0.26 -8.04
N ALA A 168 -12.64 -1.00 -7.88
CA ALA A 168 -13.31 -1.92 -6.95
C ALA A 168 -13.16 -1.48 -5.48
N ALA A 169 -11.99 -0.97 -5.08
CA ALA A 169 -11.77 -0.43 -3.73
C ALA A 169 -12.65 0.80 -3.46
N ALA A 170 -12.75 1.72 -4.43
CA ALA A 170 -13.64 2.87 -4.32
C ALA A 170 -15.12 2.44 -4.22
N GLN A 171 -15.54 1.46 -5.02
CA GLN A 171 -16.88 0.88 -4.93
C GLN A 171 -17.15 0.21 -3.57
N TYR A 172 -16.16 -0.50 -3.01
CA TYR A 172 -16.27 -1.12 -1.69
C TYR A 172 -16.49 -0.06 -0.60
N ILE A 173 -15.66 0.98 -0.55
CA ILE A 173 -15.79 2.07 0.44
C ILE A 173 -17.17 2.74 0.30
N ALA A 174 -17.61 3.03 -0.93
CA ALA A 174 -18.92 3.64 -1.17
C ALA A 174 -20.10 2.75 -0.74
N ALA A 175 -19.97 1.43 -0.82
CA ALA A 175 -21.00 0.48 -0.41
C ALA A 175 -21.03 0.22 1.10
N ASN A 176 -19.93 0.49 1.82
CA ASN A 176 -19.76 0.21 3.24
C ASN A 176 -19.47 1.52 4.00
N PRO A 177 -20.48 2.36 4.28
CA PRO A 177 -20.29 3.67 4.90
C PRO A 177 -19.74 3.61 6.34
N GLU A 178 -19.78 2.44 6.98
CA GLU A 178 -19.18 2.15 8.28
C GLU A 178 -17.72 1.69 8.21
N PHE A 179 -17.14 1.60 7.00
CA PHE A 179 -15.75 1.20 6.82
C PHE A 179 -14.81 2.16 7.57
N ASP A 180 -14.01 1.59 8.47
CA ASP A 180 -12.98 2.30 9.22
C ASP A 180 -11.59 1.93 8.68
N PHE A 181 -10.92 2.88 8.04
CA PHE A 181 -9.60 2.70 7.47
C PHE A 181 -8.50 2.52 8.55
N TYR A 182 -8.75 2.99 9.78
CA TYR A 182 -7.81 2.85 10.89
C TYR A 182 -7.95 1.51 11.64
N ASP A 183 -8.96 0.71 11.31
CA ASP A 183 -9.11 -0.66 11.81
C ASP A 183 -8.48 -1.65 10.81
N PRO A 184 -7.34 -2.29 11.15
CA PRO A 184 -6.69 -3.26 10.26
C PRO A 184 -7.62 -4.40 9.82
N ALA A 185 -8.56 -4.82 10.67
CA ALA A 185 -9.48 -5.90 10.32
C ALA A 185 -10.47 -5.48 9.22
N ASN A 186 -10.87 -4.21 9.19
CA ASN A 186 -11.71 -3.67 8.12
C ASN A 186 -10.91 -3.56 6.82
N VAL A 187 -9.66 -3.08 6.88
CA VAL A 187 -8.78 -3.01 5.71
C VAL A 187 -8.54 -4.41 5.13
N ASP A 188 -8.21 -5.40 5.96
CA ASP A 188 -8.02 -6.80 5.52
C ASP A 188 -9.29 -7.36 4.84
N THR A 189 -10.47 -7.05 5.40
CA THR A 189 -11.76 -7.46 4.83
C THR A 189 -12.01 -6.79 3.47
N ALA A 190 -11.72 -5.50 3.35
CA ALA A 190 -11.85 -4.74 2.11
C ALA A 190 -10.91 -5.29 1.03
N VAL A 191 -9.64 -5.53 1.37
CA VAL A 191 -8.63 -6.12 0.49
C VAL A 191 -9.11 -7.47 -0.06
N ALA A 192 -9.56 -8.38 0.81
CA ALA A 192 -10.05 -9.69 0.40
C ALA A 192 -11.29 -9.59 -0.52
N ALA A 193 -12.21 -8.67 -0.21
CA ALA A 193 -13.40 -8.44 -1.03
C ALA A 193 -13.04 -7.90 -2.42
N VAL A 194 -12.14 -6.91 -2.50
CA VAL A 194 -11.66 -6.31 -3.76
C VAL A 194 -10.98 -7.37 -4.63
N ARG A 195 -10.07 -8.16 -4.05
CA ARG A 195 -9.39 -9.26 -4.77
C ARG A 195 -10.39 -10.27 -5.31
N SER A 196 -11.35 -10.69 -4.49
CA SER A 196 -12.37 -11.66 -4.90
C SER A 196 -13.28 -11.12 -6.02
N ALA A 197 -13.73 -9.86 -5.91
CA ALA A 197 -14.64 -9.26 -6.88
C ALA A 197 -14.01 -9.00 -8.25
N THR A 198 -12.68 -8.79 -8.28
CA THR A 198 -11.93 -8.46 -9.50
C THR A 198 -11.14 -9.63 -10.07
N ASN A 199 -11.06 -10.75 -9.35
CA ASN A 199 -10.11 -11.84 -9.62
C ASN A 199 -8.68 -11.29 -9.71
N ASP A 200 -8.22 -10.70 -8.61
CA ASP A 200 -6.90 -10.06 -8.46
C ASP A 200 -6.63 -9.01 -9.56
N GLY A 201 -7.64 -8.15 -9.80
CA GLY A 201 -7.59 -7.10 -10.81
C GLY A 201 -7.76 -7.58 -12.26
N ALA A 202 -7.92 -8.87 -12.52
CA ALA A 202 -8.06 -9.37 -13.90
C ALA A 202 -9.29 -8.80 -14.63
N ASN A 203 -10.34 -8.45 -13.90
CA ASN A 203 -11.57 -7.88 -14.44
C ASN A 203 -12.08 -6.74 -13.55
N PRO A 204 -12.86 -5.80 -14.10
CA PRO A 204 -13.65 -4.88 -13.29
C PRO A 204 -14.59 -5.65 -12.36
N ALA A 205 -14.84 -5.12 -11.16
CA ALA A 205 -15.86 -5.67 -10.27
C ALA A 205 -17.25 -5.65 -10.95
N ALA A 206 -18.03 -6.71 -10.74
CA ALA A 206 -19.40 -6.74 -11.24
C ALA A 206 -20.26 -5.66 -10.54
N PRO A 207 -21.26 -5.09 -11.22
CA PRO A 207 -22.18 -4.15 -10.59
C PRO A 207 -22.84 -4.74 -9.35
N GLY A 208 -22.72 -4.07 -8.20
CA GLY A 208 -23.29 -4.54 -6.94
C GLY A 208 -22.48 -5.66 -6.25
N ALA A 209 -21.20 -5.85 -6.60
CA ALA A 209 -20.35 -6.86 -5.96
C ALA A 209 -20.18 -6.68 -4.43
N PHE A 210 -20.50 -5.50 -3.90
CA PHE A 210 -20.28 -5.13 -2.50
C PHE A 210 -21.57 -4.75 -1.75
N THR A 211 -22.74 -5.04 -2.32
CA THR A 211 -24.07 -4.69 -1.75
C THR A 211 -24.89 -5.91 -1.34
#